data_AF-A0AAJ1M173-F1
#
_entry.id   AF-A0AAJ1M173-F1
#
_cell.length_a   1.000
_cell.length_b   1.000
_cell.length_c   1.000
_cell.angle_alpha   90.00
_cell.angle_beta   90.00
_cell.angle_gamma   90.00
#
_symmetry.space_group_name_H-M   'P 1'
#
loop_
_entity.id
_entity.type
_entity.pdbx_description
1 polymer ?
#
loop_
_entity_poly.entity_id
_entity_poly.type
_entity_poly.pdbx_seq_one_letter_code
_entity_poly.pdbx_strand_id
1 'polypeptide(L)'
;MDYDQRLLELRKKEDQLFQKERAIIKETRKLEEDLNRFEAYSYDAHRYLWDAFESYPSSRNFFDQLQEGFLHESRKISNSYLEELDELAIKKRKVEDDLNDIYHERKKLMIEKECDDGN
;
A
#
# COMPACT_ATOMS: atom_id res chain seq x y z
N MET A 1 0.29 18.31 34.51
CA MET A 1 -0.72 17.90 33.50
C MET A 1 -1.35 16.65 34.08
N ASP A 2 -2.67 16.63 34.23
CA ASP A 2 -3.41 15.57 34.93
C ASP A 2 -3.31 14.21 34.18
N TYR A 3 -3.27 13.10 34.92
CA TYR A 3 -3.15 11.74 34.37
C TYR A 3 -4.27 11.47 33.36
N ASP A 4 -5.50 11.84 33.72
CA ASP A 4 -6.68 11.61 32.87
C ASP A 4 -6.61 12.43 31.58
N GLN A 5 -6.06 13.64 31.64
CA GLN A 5 -5.85 14.47 30.46
C GLN A 5 -4.83 13.86 29.51
N ARG A 6 -3.68 13.38 30.01
CA ARG A 6 -2.68 12.68 29.20
C ARG A 6 -3.23 11.40 28.58
N LEU A 7 -3.97 10.61 29.35
CA LEU A 7 -4.58 9.38 28.85
C LEU A 7 -5.59 9.66 27.74
N LEU A 8 -6.38 10.74 27.87
CA LEU A 8 -7.35 11.14 26.85
C LEU A 8 -6.67 11.64 25.57
N GLU A 9 -5.54 12.33 25.67
CA GLU A 9 -4.72 12.72 24.52
C GLU A 9 -4.16 11.49 23.78
N LEU A 10 -3.66 10.49 24.51
CA LEU A 10 -3.17 9.24 23.93
C LEU A 10 -4.27 8.48 23.19
N ARG A 11 -5.46 8.37 23.77
CA ARG A 11 -6.61 7.73 23.11
C ARG A 11 -7.02 8.45 21.82
N LYS A 12 -7.04 9.79 21.82
CA LYS A 12 -7.33 10.57 20.61
C LYS A 12 -6.30 10.33 19.51
N LYS A 13 -5.02 10.24 19.85
CA LYS A 13 -3.95 9.93 18.87
C LYS A 13 -4.11 8.51 18.33
N GLU A 14 -4.38 7.55 19.21
CA GLU A 14 -4.61 6.14 18.87
C GLU A 14 -5.79 6.00 17.89
N ASP A 15 -6.92 6.65 18.16
CA ASP A 15 -8.09 6.67 17.26
C ASP A 15 -7.77 7.25 15.88
N GLN A 16 -6.99 8.33 15.84
CA GLN A 16 -6.56 8.94 14.57
C GLN A 16 -5.63 8.01 13.78
N LEU A 17 -4.72 7.30 14.45
CA LEU A 17 -3.83 6.33 13.81
C LEU A 17 -4.60 5.14 13.25
N PHE A 18 -5.58 4.59 13.99
CA PHE A 18 -6.44 3.53 13.47
C PHE A 18 -7.27 3.97 12.26
N GLN A 19 -7.74 5.23 12.23
CA GLN A 19 -8.41 5.76 11.04
C GLN A 19 -7.47 5.83 9.83
N LYS A 20 -6.22 6.26 10.03
CA LYS A 20 -5.20 6.27 8.98
C LYS A 20 -4.88 4.86 8.50
N GLU A 21 -4.69 3.90 9.40
CA GLU A 21 -4.43 2.50 9.05
C GLU A 21 -5.56 1.93 8.17
N ARG A 22 -6.82 2.16 8.55
CA ARG A 22 -7.98 1.73 7.75
C ARG A 22 -8.02 2.37 6.37
N ALA A 23 -7.65 3.65 6.27
CA ALA A 23 -7.57 4.34 4.98
C ALA A 23 -6.49 3.72 4.09
N ILE A 24 -5.30 3.47 4.65
CA ILE A 24 -4.19 2.80 3.94
C ILE A 24 -4.62 1.42 3.44
N ILE A 25 -5.22 0.58 4.31
CA ILE A 25 -5.69 -0.76 3.93
C ILE A 25 -6.69 -0.70 2.76
N LYS A 26 -7.61 0.27 2.80
CA LYS A 26 -8.60 0.44 1.73
C LYS A 26 -7.95 0.86 0.41
N GLU A 27 -6.96 1.75 0.47
CA GLU A 27 -6.22 2.21 -0.70
C GLU A 27 -5.33 1.11 -1.29
N THR A 28 -4.64 0.34 -0.44
CA THR A 28 -3.85 -0.84 -0.85
C THR A 28 -4.71 -1.84 -1.61
N ARG A 29 -5.87 -2.22 -1.06
CA ARG A 29 -6.79 -3.15 -1.75
C ARG A 29 -7.25 -2.63 -3.10
N LYS A 30 -7.53 -1.34 -3.19
CA LYS A 30 -7.95 -0.71 -4.45
C LYS A 30 -6.83 -0.78 -5.48
N LEU A 31 -5.59 -0.44 -5.10
CA LEU A 31 -4.44 -0.52 -6.00
C LEU A 31 -4.12 -1.95 -6.43
N GLU A 32 -4.24 -2.93 -5.53
CA GLU A 32 -4.11 -4.35 -5.88
C GLU A 32 -5.18 -4.78 -6.89
N GLU A 33 -6.43 -4.38 -6.69
CA GLU A 33 -7.52 -4.65 -7.65
C GLU A 33 -7.26 -3.99 -9.02
N ASP A 34 -6.82 -2.73 -9.03
CA ASP A 34 -6.51 -1.97 -10.24
C ASP A 34 -5.31 -2.59 -11.00
N LEU A 35 -4.25 -2.98 -10.29
CA LEU A 35 -3.10 -3.70 -10.86
C LEU A 35 -3.52 -5.05 -11.46
N ASN A 36 -4.29 -5.85 -10.73
CA ASN A 36 -4.76 -7.14 -11.23
C ASN A 36 -5.60 -6.99 -12.51
N ARG A 37 -6.47 -5.96 -12.58
CA ARG A 37 -7.24 -5.65 -13.79
C ARG A 37 -6.32 -5.24 -14.94
N PHE A 38 -5.35 -4.39 -14.66
CA PHE A 38 -4.38 -3.96 -15.65
C PHE A 38 -3.57 -5.13 -16.21
N GLU A 39 -3.10 -6.05 -15.37
CA GLU A 39 -2.35 -7.23 -15.78
C GLU A 39 -3.21 -8.17 -16.63
N ALA A 40 -4.49 -8.36 -16.27
CA ALA A 40 -5.42 -9.15 -17.06
C ALA A 40 -5.63 -8.55 -18.46
N TYR A 41 -5.88 -7.24 -18.55
CA TYR A 41 -6.00 -6.58 -19.86
C TYR A 41 -4.71 -6.62 -20.66
N SER A 42 -3.56 -6.47 -20.00
CA SER A 42 -2.26 -6.52 -20.67
C SER A 42 -1.98 -7.93 -21.22
N TYR A 43 -2.35 -8.97 -20.47
CA TYR A 43 -2.25 -10.35 -20.93
C TYR A 43 -3.13 -10.60 -22.16
N ASP A 44 -4.39 -10.18 -22.12
CA ASP A 44 -5.32 -10.35 -23.25
C ASP A 44 -4.85 -9.59 -24.49
N ALA A 45 -4.38 -8.35 -24.32
CA ALA A 45 -3.83 -7.55 -25.42
C ALA A 45 -2.58 -8.19 -26.03
N HIS A 46 -1.67 -8.71 -25.19
CA HIS A 46 -0.49 -9.44 -25.65
C HIS A 46 -0.87 -10.68 -26.46
N ARG A 47 -1.85 -11.45 -25.97
CA ARG A 47 -2.38 -12.62 -26.66
C ARG A 47 -2.97 -12.25 -28.02
N TYR A 48 -3.79 -11.20 -28.11
CA TYR A 48 -4.35 -10.78 -29.39
C TYR A 48 -3.29 -10.30 -30.38
N LEU A 49 -2.24 -9.62 -29.91
CA LEU A 49 -1.09 -9.26 -30.75
C LEU A 49 -0.37 -10.51 -31.27
N TRP A 50 -0.23 -11.54 -30.44
CA TRP A 50 0.38 -12.80 -30.83
C TRP A 50 -0.46 -13.57 -31.86
N ASP A 51 -1.78 -13.68 -31.65
CA ASP A 51 -2.69 -14.34 -32.60
C ASP A 51 -2.69 -13.62 -33.97
N ALA A 52 -2.59 -12.29 -33.98
CA ALA A 52 -2.46 -11.50 -35.21
C ALA A 52 -1.11 -11.75 -35.92
N PHE A 53 -0.01 -11.88 -35.17
CA PHE A 53 1.29 -12.23 -35.72
C PHE A 53 1.26 -13.59 -36.43
N GLU A 54 0.67 -14.62 -35.81
CA GLU A 54 0.54 -15.95 -36.42
C GLU A 54 -0.23 -15.91 -37.75
N SER A 55 -1.19 -14.98 -37.85
CA SER A 55 -2.01 -14.79 -39.06
C SER A 55 -1.29 -14.05 -40.19
N TYR A 56 -0.23 -13.26 -39.89
CA TYR A 56 0.49 -12.45 -40.88
C TYR A 56 2.03 -12.55 -40.76
N PRO A 57 2.62 -13.70 -41.12
CA PRO A 57 4.06 -13.96 -40.92
C PRO A 57 4.97 -12.99 -41.69
N SER A 58 4.51 -12.43 -42.80
CA SER A 58 5.25 -11.45 -43.63
C SER A 58 5.50 -10.12 -42.92
N SER A 59 4.74 -9.82 -41.86
CA SER A 59 4.84 -8.57 -41.10
C SER A 59 5.62 -8.73 -39.79
N ARG A 60 6.40 -9.81 -39.66
CA ARG A 60 7.13 -10.17 -38.43
C ARG A 60 7.90 -9.01 -37.78
N ASN A 61 8.72 -8.29 -38.55
CA ASN A 61 9.54 -7.20 -38.00
C ASN A 61 8.69 -6.07 -37.39
N PHE A 62 7.49 -5.83 -37.93
CA PHE A 62 6.57 -4.82 -37.38
C PHE A 62 5.94 -5.31 -36.07
N PHE A 63 5.54 -6.58 -36.00
CA PHE A 63 4.99 -7.17 -34.79
C PHE A 63 6.02 -7.29 -33.67
N ASP A 64 7.28 -7.61 -33.98
CA ASP A 64 8.36 -7.68 -32.99
C ASP A 64 8.56 -6.30 -32.31
N GLN A 65 8.58 -5.22 -33.09
CA GLN A 65 8.68 -3.84 -32.56
C GLN A 65 7.46 -3.45 -31.72
N LEU A 66 6.25 -3.80 -32.17
CA LEU A 66 5.03 -3.56 -31.41
C LEU A 66 5.01 -4.32 -30.09
N GLN A 67 5.45 -5.59 -30.09
CA GLN A 67 5.49 -6.41 -28.90
C GLN A 67 6.50 -5.87 -27.89
N GLU A 68 7.69 -5.45 -28.35
CA GLU A 68 8.69 -4.83 -27.47
C GLU A 68 8.16 -3.53 -26.84
N GLY A 69 7.55 -2.65 -27.64
CA GLY A 69 6.94 -1.40 -27.15
C GLY A 69 5.80 -1.66 -26.17
N PHE A 70 4.92 -2.61 -26.47
CA PHE A 70 3.83 -3.02 -25.60
C PHE A 70 4.34 -3.53 -24.24
N LEU A 71 5.34 -4.43 -24.24
CA LEU A 71 5.92 -4.97 -23.02
C LEU A 71 6.63 -3.89 -22.20
N HIS A 72 7.32 -2.97 -22.86
CA HIS A 72 8.00 -1.85 -22.21
C HIS A 72 7.01 -0.95 -21.46
N GLU A 73 5.98 -0.47 -22.15
CA GLU A 73 4.97 0.41 -21.54
C GLU A 73 4.14 -0.33 -20.50
N SER A 74 3.80 -1.60 -20.73
CA SER A 74 3.05 -2.39 -19.75
C SER A 74 3.84 -2.56 -18.45
N ARG A 75 5.14 -2.88 -18.55
CA ARG A 75 6.02 -2.99 -17.39
C ARG A 75 6.14 -1.66 -16.64
N LYS A 76 6.26 -0.54 -17.37
CA LYS A 76 6.33 0.79 -16.77
C LYS A 76 5.08 1.11 -15.96
N ILE A 77 3.89 0.78 -16.48
CA ILE A 77 2.63 0.97 -15.77
C ILE A 77 2.55 0.06 -14.53
N SER A 78 2.81 -1.24 -14.67
CA SER A 78 2.83 -2.17 -13.53
C SER A 78 3.80 -1.73 -12.44
N ASN A 79 5.00 -1.28 -12.81
CA ASN A 79 5.98 -0.79 -11.84
C ASN A 79 5.48 0.44 -11.08
N SER A 80 4.75 1.36 -11.73
CA SER A 80 4.14 2.51 -11.06
C SER A 80 3.17 2.07 -9.95
N TYR A 81 2.33 1.06 -10.19
CA TYR A 81 1.43 0.51 -9.16
C TYR A 81 2.22 -0.14 -8.01
N LEU A 82 3.29 -0.88 -8.32
CA LEU A 82 4.13 -1.52 -7.31
C LEU A 82 4.84 -0.49 -6.43
N GLU A 83 5.35 0.59 -7.02
CA GLU A 83 5.95 1.71 -6.27
C GLU A 83 4.96 2.36 -5.31
N GLU A 84 3.71 2.60 -5.76
CA GLU A 84 2.65 3.13 -4.89
C GLU A 84 2.27 2.16 -3.75
N LEU A 85 2.23 0.85 -4.03
CA LEU A 85 2.00 -0.18 -3.02
C LEU A 85 3.12 -0.23 -1.97
N ASP A 86 4.38 -0.11 -2.40
CA ASP A 86 5.53 -0.04 -1.50
C ASP A 86 5.47 1.21 -0.60
N GLU A 87 5.09 2.36 -1.14
CA GLU A 87 4.88 3.56 -0.34
C GLU A 87 3.79 3.38 0.72
N LEU A 88 2.67 2.74 0.37
CA LEU A 88 1.61 2.45 1.32
C LEU A 88 2.06 1.47 2.40
N ALA A 89 2.88 0.47 2.04
CA ALA A 89 3.46 -0.46 3.00
C ALA A 89 4.38 0.25 4.00
N ILE A 90 5.19 1.21 3.54
CA ILE A 90 6.04 2.05 4.41
C ILE A 90 5.17 2.91 5.32
N LYS A 91 4.14 3.58 4.78
CA LYS A 91 3.20 4.40 5.56
C LYS A 91 2.49 3.56 6.63
N LYS A 92 2.11 2.32 6.31
CA LYS A 92 1.48 1.39 7.25
C LYS A 92 2.41 1.03 8.40
N ARG A 93 3.65 0.63 8.11
CA ARG A 93 4.65 0.32 9.15
C ARG A 93 4.86 1.49 10.11
N LYS A 94 4.94 2.71 9.57
CA LYS A 94 5.06 3.91 10.41
C LYS A 94 3.86 4.08 11.35
N VAL A 95 2.64 3.82 10.89
CA VAL A 95 1.44 3.85 11.76
C VAL A 95 1.50 2.76 12.82
N GLU A 96 1.97 1.56 12.48
CA GLU A 96 2.16 0.46 13.43
C GLU A 96 3.20 0.80 14.50
N ASP A 97 4.32 1.42 14.11
CA ASP A 97 5.36 1.91 15.03
C ASP A 97 4.80 3.01 15.96
N ASP A 98 4.10 4.01 15.40
CA ASP A 98 3.48 5.11 16.17
C ASP A 98 2.45 4.56 17.19
N LEU A 99 1.69 3.53 16.83
CA LEU A 99 0.75 2.85 17.73
C LEU A 99 1.47 2.11 18.87
N ASN A 100 2.60 1.46 18.56
CA ASN A 100 3.40 0.77 19.57
C ASN A 100 4.03 1.76 20.57
N ASP A 101 4.46 2.93 20.10
CA ASP A 101 4.93 4.00 20.97
C ASP A 101 3.83 4.48 21.93
N ILE A 102 2.60 4.69 21.45
CA ILE A 102 1.46 5.03 22.30
C ILE A 102 1.19 3.94 23.35
N TYR A 103 1.28 2.66 22.96
CA TYR A 103 1.11 1.55 23.90
C TYR A 103 2.13 1.61 25.04
N HIS A 104 3.40 1.86 24.72
CA HIS A 104 4.46 2.00 25.71
C HIS A 104 4.28 3.25 26.59
N GLU A 105 3.87 4.38 26.02
CA GLU A 105 3.56 5.60 26.76
C GLU A 105 2.40 5.39 27.75
N ARG A 106 1.31 4.74 27.31
CA ARG A 106 0.18 4.39 28.18
C ARG A 106 0.61 3.49 29.34
N LYS A 107 1.46 2.49 29.07
CA LYS A 107 2.00 1.59 30.10
C LYS A 107 2.84 2.36 31.12
N LYS A 108 3.72 3.25 30.65
CA LYS A 108 4.53 4.10 31.53
C LYS A 108 3.66 5.00 32.41
N LEU A 109 2.65 5.65 31.81
CA LEU A 109 1.71 6.51 32.52
C LEU A 109 0.98 5.75 33.63
N MET A 110 0.57 4.50 33.37
CA MET A 110 -0.08 3.64 34.37
C MET A 110 0.84 3.31 35.55
N ILE A 111 2.10 2.99 35.29
CA ILE A 111 3.10 2.72 36.33
C ILE A 111 3.37 3.98 37.17
N GLU A 112 3.50 5.16 36.53
CA GLU A 112 3.68 6.42 37.24
C GLU A 112 2.54 6.70 38.22
N LYS A 113 1.29 6.47 37.79
CA LYS A 113 0.12 6.60 38.67
C LYS A 113 0.13 5.62 39.83
N GLU A 114 0.47 4.35 39.60
CA GLU A 114 0.56 3.33 40.66
C GLU A 114 1.64 3.68 41.70
N CYS A 115 2.76 4.27 41.27
CA CYS A 115 3.81 4.76 42.17
C CYS A 115 3.36 5.99 42.98
N ASP A 116 2.61 6.92 42.36
CA ASP A 116 2.11 8.12 43.02
C ASP A 116 1.00 7.78 44.06
N ASP A 117 0.17 6.76 43.79
CA ASP A 117 -0.91 6.31 44.69
C ASP A 117 -0.41 5.41 45.85
N GLY A 118 0.83 4.91 45.77
CA GLY A 118 1.43 3.97 46.74
C GLY A 118 2.32 4.59 47.81
N ASN A 119 2.40 5.92 47.86
CA ASN A 119 3.26 6.70 48.76
C ASN A 119 2.43 7.62 49.67
#